data_AF-A0A7X6L709-F1
#
_entry.id   AF-A0A7X6L709-F1
#
_cell.length_a   1.000
_cell.length_b   1.000
_cell.length_c   1.000
_cell.angle_alpha   90.00
_cell.angle_beta   90.00
_cell.angle_gamma   90.00
#
_symmetry.space_group_name_H-M   'P 1'
#
loop_
_entity.id
_entity.type
_entity.pdbx_description
1 polymer ?
#
loop_
_entity_poly.entity_id
_entity_poly.type
_entity_poly.pdbx_seq_one_letter_code
_entity_poly.pdbx_strand_id
1 'polypeptide(L)' 'MLVYGLDADEAFAILRVRSQETNTKLRVLAANVAAELPSIGVPAVSGALRDRVDRLLSTAHEQAQ' A
#
# COMPACT_ATOMS: atom_id res chain seq x y z
N MET A 1 -4.76 -1.70 4.76
CA MET A 1 -5.74 -2.78 4.51
C MET A 1 -5.30 -4.20 4.89
N LEU A 2 -4.04 -4.66 4.72
CA LEU A 2 -3.72 -6.08 5.00
C LEU A 2 -2.92 -6.38 6.29
N VAL A 3 -2.19 -5.42 6.86
CA VAL A 3 -1.32 -5.67 8.04
C VAL A 3 -1.96 -5.20 9.35
N TYR A 4 -2.87 -4.22 9.30
CA TYR A 4 -3.48 -3.58 10.48
C TYR A 4 -5.01 -3.44 10.42
N GLY A 5 -5.67 -3.91 9.35
CA GLY A 5 -7.10 -3.63 9.14
C GLY A 5 -7.44 -2.18 8.78
N LEU A 6 -6.44 -1.28 8.71
CA LEU A 6 -6.61 0.12 8.29
C LEU A 6 -7.24 0.18 6.90
N ASP A 7 -8.25 1.02 6.70
CA ASP A 7 -8.73 1.34 5.36
C ASP A 7 -7.70 2.18 4.58
N ALA A 8 -8.00 2.50 3.32
CA ALA A 8 -7.08 3.25 2.46
C ALA A 8 -6.89 4.70 2.96
N ASP A 9 -7.91 5.30 3.55
CA ASP A 9 -7.90 6.69 3.99
C ASP A 9 -7.04 6.86 5.25
N GLU A 10 -7.15 5.93 6.20
CA GLU A 10 -6.35 5.93 7.42
C GLU A 10 -4.86 5.69 7.12
N ALA A 11 -4.57 4.74 6.22
CA ALA A 11 -3.20 4.51 5.75
C ALA A 11 -2.62 5.75 5.04
N PHE A 12 -3.43 6.42 4.22
CA PHE A 12 -3.02 7.65 3.54
C PHE A 12 -2.78 8.81 4.51
N ALA A 13 -3.64 8.97 5.52
CA ALA A 13 -3.49 10.01 6.54
C ALA A 13 -2.16 9.87 7.31
N ILE A 14 -1.80 8.65 7.71
CA ILE A 14 -0.53 8.37 8.39
C ILE A 14 0.67 8.74 7.50
N LEU A 15 0.66 8.29 6.24
CA LEU A 15 1.74 8.59 5.29
C LEU A 15 1.85 10.09 4.99
N ARG A 16 0.72 10.80 4.96
CA ARG A 16 0.68 12.26 4.77
C ARG A 16 1.32 13.00 5.93
N VAL A 17 0.97 12.65 7.18
CA VAL A 17 1.58 13.27 8.37
C VAL A 17 3.10 13.04 8.36
N ARG A 18 3.54 11.80 8.14
CA ARG A 18 4.96 11.46 8.07
C ARG A 18 5.69 12.17 6.92
N SER A 19 5.04 12.36 5.78
CA SER A 19 5.59 13.10 4.63
C SER A 19 5.88 14.56 4.98
N GLN A 20 5.00 15.19 5.74
CA GLN A 20 5.14 16.59 6.16
C GLN A 20 6.21 16.74 7.25
N GLU A 21 6.22 15.87 8.25
CA GLU A 21 7.20 15.90 9.36
C GLU A 21 8.64 15.69 8.88
N THR A 22 8.84 14.85 7.87
CA THR A 22 10.17 14.45 7.38
C THR A 22 10.59 15.17 6.10
N ASN A 23 9.75 16.08 5.57
CA ASN A 23 9.92 16.69 4.26
C ASN A 23 10.26 15.68 3.14
N THR A 24 9.66 14.49 3.21
CA THR A 24 9.88 13.40 2.26
C THR A 24 8.65 13.24 1.39
N LYS A 25 8.82 13.06 0.07
CA LYS A 25 7.68 12.86 -0.85
C LYS A 25 6.87 11.64 -0.42
N LEU A 26 5.54 11.79 -0.30
CA LEU A 26 4.62 10.70 0.10
C LEU A 26 4.82 9.42 -0.73
N ARG A 27 5.02 9.54 -2.05
CA ARG A 27 5.31 8.39 -2.93
C ARG A 27 6.56 7.60 -2.53
N VAL A 28 7.57 8.28 -1.99
CA VAL A 28 8.83 7.65 -1.54
C VAL A 28 8.57 6.91 -0.23
N LEU A 29 7.84 7.52 0.71
CA LEU A 29 7.44 6.84 1.95
C LEU A 29 6.59 5.60 1.68
N ALA A 30 5.61 5.69 0.78
CA ALA A 30 4.78 4.55 0.40
C ALA A 30 5.60 3.42 -0.22
N ALA A 31 6.57 3.75 -1.10
CA ALA A 31 7.45 2.76 -1.71
C ALA A 31 8.35 2.06 -0.68
N ASN A 32 8.93 2.83 0.25
CA ASN A 32 9.77 2.28 1.31
C ASN A 32 8.97 1.36 2.24
N VAL A 33 7.77 1.78 2.65
CA VAL A 33 6.89 0.95 3.47
C VAL A 33 6.56 -0.37 2.76
N ALA A 34 6.17 -0.32 1.48
CA ALA A 34 5.84 -1.51 0.71
C ALA A 34 7.04 -2.47 0.54
N ALA A 35 8.25 -1.94 0.34
CA ALA A 35 9.47 -2.72 0.20
C ALA A 35 9.87 -3.43 1.51
N GLU A 36 9.56 -2.83 2.66
CA GLU A 36 9.88 -3.39 3.98
C GLU A 36 8.82 -4.36 4.53
N LEU A 37 7.61 -4.43 3.95
CA LEU A 37 6.58 -5.38 4.44
C LEU A 37 7.06 -6.85 4.54
N PRO A 38 7.86 -7.39 3.60
CA PRO A 38 8.39 -8.75 3.73
C PRO A 38 9.33 -8.95 4.92
N SER A 39 10.05 -7.89 5.36
CA SER A 39 11.03 -8.00 6.45
C SER A 39 10.37 -8.18 7.82
N ILE A 40 9.11 -7.77 7.97
CA ILE A 40 8.31 -7.90 9.19
C ILE A 40 7.41 -9.17 9.20
N GLY A 41 7.68 -10.14 8.33
CA GLY A 41 6.99 -11.43 8.32
C GLY A 41 5.64 -11.45 7.62
N VAL A 42 5.30 -10.40 6.85
CA VAL A 42 4.19 -10.49 5.90
C VAL A 42 4.57 -11.54 4.85
N PRO A 43 3.79 -12.64 4.69
CA PRO A 43 4.13 -13.68 3.75
C PRO A 43 4.38 -13.08 2.37
N ALA A 44 5.48 -13.50 1.72
CA ALA A 44 5.71 -13.15 0.33
C ALA A 44 4.44 -13.48 -0.47
N VAL A 45 3.87 -12.46 -1.11
CA VAL A 45 2.65 -12.59 -1.90
C VAL A 45 2.88 -13.71 -2.91
N SER A 46 2.09 -14.80 -2.80
CA SER A 46 2.19 -15.90 -3.76
C SER A 46 1.91 -15.38 -5.17
N GLY A 47 2.51 -15.98 -6.20
CA GLY A 47 2.30 -15.56 -7.60
C GLY A 47 0.81 -15.44 -7.93
N ALA A 48 0.00 -16.38 -7.46
CA ALA A 48 -1.45 -16.37 -7.64
C ALA A 48 -2.17 -15.19 -6.94
N LEU A 49 -1.70 -14.74 -5.78
CA LEU A 49 -2.26 -13.56 -5.11
C LEU A 49 -1.85 -12.27 -5.83
N ARG A 50 -0.60 -12.18 -6.30
CA ARG A 50 -0.13 -11.04 -7.12
C ARG A 50 -0.98 -10.91 -8.38
N ASP A 51 -1.19 -12.00 -9.12
CA ASP A 51 -2.00 -12.00 -10.34
C ASP A 51 -3.45 -11.55 -10.09
N ARG A 52 -4.03 -11.90 -8.93
CA ARG A 52 -5.39 -11.46 -8.55
C ARG A 52 -5.42 -9.98 -8.20
N VAL A 53 -4.42 -9.50 -7.47
CA VAL A 53 -4.28 -8.07 -7.13
C VAL A 53 -4.05 -7.23 -8.39
N ASP A 54 -3.20 -7.68 -9.31
CA ASP A 54 -2.93 -6.96 -10.56
C ASP A 54 -4.19 -6.83 -11.43
N ARG A 55 -4.98 -7.91 -11.53
CA ARG A 55 -6.29 -7.84 -12.19
C ARG A 55 -7.23 -6.85 -11.51
N LEU A 56 -7.31 -6.88 -10.18
CA LEU A 56 -8.13 -5.95 -9.41
C LEU A 56 -7.71 -4.49 -9.64
N LEU A 57 -6.40 -4.21 -9.64
CA LEU A 57 -5.88 -2.86 -9.91
C LEU A 57 -6.17 -2.41 -11.34
N SER A 58 -6.05 -3.31 -12.31
CA SER A 58 -6.37 -3.03 -13.71
C SER A 58 -7.85 -2.67 -13.91
N THR A 59 -8.76 -3.25 -13.13
CA THR A 59 -10.21 -2.99 -13.25
C THR A 59 -10.73 -1.97 -12.22
N ALA A 60 -9.90 -1.53 -11.27
CA ALA A 60 -10.32 -0.62 -10.20
C ALA A 60 -10.88 0.71 -10.72
N HIS A 61 -10.33 1.20 -11.85
CA HIS A 61 -10.82 2.42 -12.51
C HIS A 61 -12.26 2.30 -13.06
N GLU A 62 -12.75 1.08 -13.31
CA GLU A 62 -14.11 0.84 -13.81
C GLU A 62 -15.16 0.93 -12.69
N GLN A 63 -14.75 0.77 -11.43
CA GLN A 63 -15.63 0.83 -10.24
C GLN A 63 -15.73 2.26 -9.66
N ALA A 64 -14.97 3.21 -10.20
CA ALA A 64 -14.93 4.60 -9.73
C ALA A 64 -15.88 5.53 -10.52
N GLN A 65 -16.80 4.96 -11.31
CA GLN A 65 -17.89 5.68 -12.00
C GLN A 65 -19.21 5.54 -11.25
#